data_AF-A0A2G5QTI5-F1
#
_entry.id   AF-A0A2G5QTI5-F1
#
_cell.length_a   1.000
_cell.length_b   1.000
_cell.length_c   1.000
_cell.angle_alpha   90.00
_cell.angle_beta   90.00
_cell.angle_gamma   90.00
#
_symmetry.space_group_name_H-M   'P 1'
#
loop_
_entity.id
_entity.type
_entity.pdbx_description
1 polymer ?
#
loop_
_entity_poly.entity_id
_entity_poly.type
_entity_poly.pdbx_seq_one_letter_code
_entity_poly.pdbx_strand_id
1 'polypeptide(L)'
;MSPTRDPSAWCAALQAKLMAALDAAWALIEASPDPAVVAQARLKARACGQLAADARKIAGMVRAAAPAKARPEPAIPDDLLERLEAAAIQALVPEAPEPQTKPPAAQAVAMRAALQKLGRKGR
;
A
#
# COMPACT_ATOMS: atom_id res chain seq x y z
N MET A 1 -3.76 30.44 18.33
CA MET A 1 -4.14 29.41 17.34
C MET A 1 -2.88 29.04 16.57
N SER A 2 -2.31 27.88 16.83
CA SER A 2 -1.11 27.44 16.10
C SER A 2 -1.48 27.14 14.65
N PRO A 3 -0.73 27.63 13.65
CA PRO A 3 -1.04 27.34 12.26
C PRO A 3 -0.95 25.82 12.04
N THR A 4 -2.06 25.23 11.61
CA THR A 4 -2.10 23.82 11.23
C THR A 4 -1.18 23.65 10.03
N ARG A 5 -0.04 22.99 10.23
CA ARG A 5 0.91 22.74 9.14
C ARG A 5 0.28 21.73 8.18
N ASP A 6 -0.07 22.15 6.98
CA ASP A 6 -0.54 21.23 5.95
C ASP A 6 0.59 20.26 5.54
N PRO A 7 0.42 18.93 5.71
CA PRO A 7 1.41 17.93 5.35
C PRO A 7 1.77 17.95 3.86
N SER A 8 0.81 18.31 2.99
CA SER A 8 1.03 18.34 1.54
C SER A 8 1.93 19.51 1.14
N ALA A 9 1.66 20.71 1.67
CA ALA A 9 2.51 21.88 1.51
C ALA A 9 3.93 21.67 2.08
N TRP A 10 4.06 20.95 3.20
CA TRP A 10 5.36 20.59 3.74
C TRP A 10 6.17 19.69 2.79
N CYS A 11 5.54 18.66 2.22
CA CYS A 11 6.20 17.77 1.26
C CYS A 11 6.67 18.54 0.01
N ALA A 12 5.83 19.41 -0.54
CA ALA A 12 6.17 20.23 -1.69
C ALA A 12 7.36 21.17 -1.40
N ALA A 13 7.35 21.85 -0.26
CA ALA A 13 8.45 22.72 0.16
C ALA A 13 9.77 21.93 0.37
N LEU A 14 9.69 20.71 0.89
CA LEU A 14 10.86 19.86 1.04
C LEU A 14 11.39 19.39 -0.32
N GLN A 15 10.51 18.97 -1.23
CA GLN A 15 10.90 18.56 -2.58
C GLN A 15 11.64 19.69 -3.30
N ALA A 16 11.12 20.91 -3.25
CA ALA A 16 11.78 22.08 -3.86
C ALA A 16 13.20 22.31 -3.29
N LYS A 17 13.38 22.18 -1.97
CA LYS A 17 14.70 22.31 -1.32
C LYS A 17 15.67 21.23 -1.77
N LEU A 18 15.21 19.99 -1.90
CA LEU A 18 16.06 18.87 -2.34
C LEU A 18 16.46 19.02 -3.80
N MET A 19 15.55 19.47 -4.66
CA MET A 19 15.86 19.78 -6.07
C MET A 19 16.93 20.88 -6.16
N ALA A 20 16.72 22.01 -5.48
CA ALA A 20 17.70 23.10 -5.46
C ALA A 20 19.07 22.66 -4.92
N ALA A 21 19.11 21.75 -3.94
CA ALA A 21 20.35 21.21 -3.41
C ALA A 21 21.08 20.30 -4.41
N LEU A 22 20.34 19.54 -5.22
CA LEU A 22 20.89 18.72 -6.30
C LEU A 22 21.43 19.59 -7.43
N ASP A 23 20.69 20.63 -7.83
CA ASP A 23 21.14 21.59 -8.84
C ASP A 23 22.44 22.28 -8.41
N ALA A 24 22.52 22.72 -7.15
CA ALA A 24 23.74 23.30 -6.59
C ALA A 24 24.90 22.29 -6.51
N ALA A 25 24.62 21.02 -6.23
CA ALA A 25 25.65 19.97 -6.24
C ALA A 25 26.15 19.70 -7.65
N TRP A 26 25.27 19.70 -8.65
CA TRP A 26 25.62 19.56 -10.05
C TRP A 26 26.51 20.70 -10.53
N ALA A 27 26.12 21.95 -10.25
CA ALA A 27 26.92 23.13 -10.58
C ALA A 27 28.32 23.09 -9.96
N LEU A 28 28.46 22.57 -8.72
CA LEU A 28 29.77 22.43 -8.07
C LEU A 28 30.65 21.38 -8.74
N ILE A 29 30.06 20.31 -9.25
CA ILE A 29 30.78 19.25 -9.99
C ILE A 29 31.26 19.79 -11.34
N GLU A 30 30.47 20.60 -12.03
CA GLU A 30 30.85 21.20 -13.30
C GLU A 30 31.93 22.28 -13.15
N ALA A 31 31.84 23.08 -12.09
CA ALA A 31 32.75 24.22 -11.88
C ALA A 31 34.10 23.83 -11.26
N SER A 32 34.21 22.68 -10.57
CA SER A 32 35.38 22.33 -9.78
C SER A 32 36.21 21.20 -10.40
N PRO A 33 37.51 21.42 -10.69
CA PRO A 33 38.43 20.35 -11.05
C PRO A 33 38.98 19.59 -9.83
N ASP A 34 38.76 20.09 -8.61
CA ASP A 34 39.22 19.41 -7.39
C ASP A 34 38.39 18.14 -7.10
N PRO A 35 39.01 16.94 -7.07
CA PRO A 35 38.32 15.70 -6.79
C PRO A 35 37.69 15.65 -5.39
N ALA A 36 38.24 16.36 -4.39
CA ALA A 36 37.66 16.38 -3.04
C ALA A 36 36.31 17.12 -3.03
N VAL A 37 36.23 18.25 -3.72
CA VAL A 37 35.00 19.03 -3.89
C VAL A 37 33.94 18.22 -4.65
N VAL A 38 34.33 17.54 -5.73
CA VAL A 38 33.42 16.65 -6.49
C VAL A 38 32.91 15.50 -5.62
N ALA A 39 33.77 14.89 -4.80
CA ALA A 39 33.36 13.83 -3.87
C ALA A 39 32.36 14.35 -2.82
N GLN A 40 32.59 15.54 -2.26
CA GLN A 40 31.68 16.17 -1.32
C GLN A 40 30.33 16.52 -1.96
N ALA A 41 30.32 17.03 -3.20
CA ALA A 41 29.08 17.30 -3.94
C ALA A 41 28.25 16.04 -4.15
N ARG A 42 28.90 14.93 -4.55
CA ARG A 42 28.25 13.62 -4.70
C ARG A 42 27.69 13.09 -3.37
N LEU A 43 28.42 13.29 -2.27
CA LEU A 43 27.95 12.91 -0.94
C LEU A 43 26.69 13.70 -0.56
N LYS A 44 26.66 15.02 -0.83
CA LYS A 44 25.49 15.87 -0.61
C LYS A 44 24.29 15.40 -1.44
N ALA A 45 24.50 15.06 -2.71
CA ALA A 45 23.46 14.51 -3.57
C ALA A 45 22.90 13.18 -3.02
N ARG A 46 23.78 12.29 -2.52
CA ARG A 46 23.37 11.04 -1.86
C ARG A 46 22.55 11.29 -0.60
N ALA A 47 22.97 12.24 0.24
CA ALA A 47 22.24 12.63 1.44
C ALA A 47 20.83 13.16 1.11
N CYS A 48 20.67 13.89 0.01
CA CYS A 48 19.35 14.35 -0.47
C CYS A 48 18.42 13.16 -0.78
N GLY A 49 18.95 12.09 -1.38
CA GLY A 49 18.18 10.86 -1.63
C GLY A 49 17.73 10.16 -0.35
N GLN A 50 18.60 10.09 0.67
CA GLN A 50 18.25 9.51 1.97
C GLN A 50 17.16 10.33 2.68
N LEU A 51 17.32 11.66 2.71
CA LEU A 51 16.32 12.57 3.28
C LEU A 51 14.96 12.44 2.57
N ALA A 52 14.95 12.29 1.25
CA ALA A 52 13.72 12.05 0.50
C ALA A 52 13.04 10.74 0.90
N ALA A 53 13.81 9.67 1.11
CA ALA A 53 13.28 8.38 1.54
C ALA A 53 12.64 8.47 2.94
N ASP A 54 13.29 9.15 3.87
CA ASP A 54 12.76 9.32 5.24
C ASP A 54 11.54 10.24 5.26
N ALA A 55 11.53 11.30 4.45
CA ALA A 55 10.37 12.16 4.29
C ALA A 55 9.12 11.41 3.79
N ARG A 56 9.28 10.44 2.87
CA ARG A 56 8.16 9.60 2.41
C ARG A 56 7.59 8.73 3.53
N LYS A 57 8.43 8.22 4.42
CA LYS A 57 7.97 7.46 5.61
C LYS A 57 7.14 8.35 6.51
N ILE A 58 7.62 9.57 6.80
CA ILE A 58 6.91 10.56 7.61
C ILE A 58 5.57 10.93 6.97
N ALA A 59 5.56 11.24 5.67
CA ALA A 59 4.33 11.55 4.94
C ALA A 59 3.32 10.38 4.95
N GLY A 60 3.81 9.14 4.86
CA GLY A 60 2.99 7.93 4.97
C GLY A 60 2.33 7.78 6.34
N MET A 61 3.05 8.08 7.43
CA MET A 61 2.48 8.06 8.79
C MET A 61 1.35 9.07 8.95
N VAL A 62 1.50 10.27 8.38
CA VAL A 62 0.47 11.31 8.42
C VAL A 62 -0.78 10.91 7.62
N ARG A 63 -0.59 10.27 6.46
CA ARG A 63 -1.70 9.80 5.61
C ARG A 63 -2.45 8.62 6.21
N ALA A 64 -1.79 7.75 6.97
CA ALA A 64 -2.43 6.65 7.69
C ALA A 64 -3.35 7.12 8.84
N ALA A 65 -3.09 8.31 9.38
CA ALA A 65 -3.93 8.93 10.41
C ALA A 65 -5.16 9.67 9.85
N ALA A 66 -5.22 9.90 8.53
CA ALA A 66 -6.40 10.46 7.89
C ALA A 66 -7.49 9.37 7.78
N PRO A 67 -8.77 9.69 8.02
CA PRO A 67 -9.84 8.72 7.86
C PRO A 67 -9.77 8.14 6.45
N ALA A 68 -9.68 6.82 6.36
CA ALA A 68 -9.67 6.12 5.09
C ALA A 68 -10.89 6.59 4.31
N LYS A 69 -10.68 7.36 3.22
CA LYS A 69 -11.74 7.59 2.24
C LYS A 69 -12.29 6.22 1.91
N ALA A 70 -13.58 6.02 2.19
CA ALA A 70 -14.28 4.77 1.96
C ALA A 70 -13.85 4.27 0.58
N ARG A 71 -13.14 3.14 0.58
CA ARG A 71 -12.85 2.43 -0.65
C ARG A 71 -14.22 2.25 -1.32
N PRO A 72 -14.40 2.63 -2.60
CA PRO A 72 -15.66 2.34 -3.26
C PRO A 72 -15.87 0.83 -3.10
N GLU A 73 -16.90 0.45 -2.36
CA GLU A 73 -17.28 -0.95 -2.27
C GLU A 73 -17.51 -1.42 -3.71
N PRO A 74 -17.02 -2.61 -4.08
CA PRO A 74 -17.34 -3.15 -5.38
C PRO A 74 -18.87 -3.24 -5.44
N ALA A 75 -19.48 -2.40 -6.27
CA ALA A 75 -20.90 -2.48 -6.55
C ALA A 75 -21.13 -3.89 -7.09
N ILE A 76 -21.90 -4.68 -6.35
CA ILE A 76 -22.37 -5.97 -6.83
C ILE A 76 -23.34 -5.62 -7.98
N PRO A 77 -23.08 -6.07 -9.22
CA PRO A 77 -23.99 -5.82 -10.33
C PRO A 77 -25.37 -6.39 -9.98
N ASP A 78 -26.45 -5.66 -10.26
CA ASP A 78 -27.81 -6.08 -9.93
C ASP A 78 -28.12 -7.48 -10.47
N ASP A 79 -27.62 -7.80 -11.67
CA ASP A 79 -27.71 -9.14 -12.27
C ASP A 79 -27.07 -10.25 -11.42
N LEU A 80 -25.97 -9.96 -10.70
CA LEU A 80 -25.34 -10.94 -9.81
C LEU A 80 -26.19 -11.14 -8.55
N LEU A 81 -26.81 -10.07 -8.05
CA LEU A 81 -27.67 -10.12 -6.88
C LEU A 81 -28.96 -10.91 -7.19
N GLU A 82 -29.60 -10.63 -8.32
CA GLU A 82 -30.77 -11.36 -8.79
C GLU A 82 -30.48 -12.84 -9.02
N ARG A 83 -29.31 -13.18 -9.57
CA ARG A 83 -28.90 -14.58 -9.76
C ARG A 83 -28.64 -15.31 -8.44
N LEU A 84 -28.14 -14.60 -7.42
CA LEU A 84 -27.93 -15.16 -6.08
C LEU A 84 -29.27 -15.34 -5.35
N GLU A 85 -30.20 -14.40 -5.49
CA GLU A 85 -31.57 -14.54 -4.96
C GLU A 85 -32.33 -15.66 -5.64
N ALA A 86 -32.27 -15.77 -6.98
CA ALA A 86 -32.89 -16.87 -7.72
C ALA A 86 -32.30 -18.23 -7.32
N ALA A 87 -30.98 -18.31 -7.10
CA ALA A 87 -30.33 -19.52 -6.61
C ALA A 87 -30.72 -19.86 -5.15
N ALA A 88 -30.90 -18.85 -4.30
CA ALA A 88 -31.37 -19.03 -2.93
C ALA A 88 -32.84 -19.49 -2.88
N ILE A 89 -33.70 -18.96 -3.76
CA ILE A 89 -35.09 -19.39 -3.91
C ILE A 89 -35.16 -20.83 -4.45
N GLN A 90 -34.32 -21.17 -5.43
CA GLN A 90 -34.20 -22.57 -5.91
C GLN A 90 -33.73 -23.53 -4.81
N ALA A 91 -32.86 -23.08 -3.91
CA ALA A 91 -32.41 -23.89 -2.78
C ALA A 91 -33.50 -24.14 -1.70
N LEU A 92 -34.60 -23.37 -1.72
CA LEU A 92 -35.76 -23.56 -0.83
C LEU A 92 -36.85 -24.46 -1.43
N VAL A 93 -36.77 -24.83 -2.72
CA VAL A 93 -37.67 -25.81 -3.33
C VAL A 93 -37.08 -27.20 -3.09
N PRO A 94 -37.75 -28.10 -2.34
CA PRO A 94 -37.27 -29.45 -2.13
C PRO A 94 -37.56 -30.30 -3.36
N GLU A 95 -36.79 -30.08 -4.43
CA GLU A 95 -36.56 -31.09 -5.46
C GLU A 95 -35.35 -31.89 -5.01
N ALA A 96 -35.54 -33.19 -4.77
CA ALA A 96 -34.44 -34.11 -4.49
C ALA A 96 -33.80 -34.53 -5.82
N PRO A 97 -32.53 -34.15 -6.07
CA PRO A 97 -31.63 -35.08 -6.72
C PRO A 97 -30.21 -35.09 -6.14
N GLU A 98 -29.68 -36.31 -5.97
CA GLU A 98 -28.28 -36.79 -6.07
C GLU A 98 -27.12 -35.98 -5.44
N PRO A 99 -26.23 -36.63 -4.65
CA PRO A 99 -25.13 -35.97 -3.97
C PRO A 99 -24.01 -35.59 -4.97
N GLN A 100 -24.07 -34.37 -5.52
CA GLN A 100 -22.91 -33.76 -6.17
C GLN A 100 -21.88 -33.36 -5.10
N THR A 101 -20.97 -34.29 -4.81
CA THR A 101 -19.73 -34.04 -4.10
C THR A 101 -18.81 -33.18 -4.96
N LYS A 102 -19.06 -31.87 -4.99
CA LYS A 102 -18.05 -30.91 -5.46
C LYS A 102 -16.82 -31.08 -4.55
N PRO A 103 -15.64 -31.47 -5.06
CA PRO A 103 -14.47 -31.58 -4.23
C PRO A 103 -14.21 -30.20 -3.61
N PRO A 104 -13.93 -30.13 -2.30
CA PRO A 104 -13.64 -28.85 -1.66
C PRO A 104 -12.48 -28.20 -2.41
N ALA A 105 -12.63 -26.92 -2.75
CA ALA A 105 -11.59 -26.14 -3.39
C ALA A 105 -10.26 -26.38 -2.64
N ALA A 106 -9.17 -26.62 -3.36
CA ALA A 106 -7.88 -27.01 -2.77
C ALA A 106 -7.43 -26.06 -1.64
N GLN A 107 -7.83 -24.78 -1.72
CA GLN A 107 -7.62 -23.78 -0.67
C GLN A 107 -8.33 -24.12 0.65
N ALA A 108 -9.58 -24.59 0.61
CA ALA A 108 -10.34 -24.99 1.79
C ALA A 108 -9.71 -26.23 2.48
N VAL A 109 -9.15 -27.16 1.71
CA VAL A 109 -8.43 -28.33 2.24
C VAL A 109 -7.12 -27.89 2.90
N ALA A 110 -6.35 -27.03 2.24
CA ALA A 110 -5.09 -26.51 2.78
C ALA A 110 -5.31 -25.71 4.07
N MET A 111 -6.36 -24.89 4.13
CA MET A 111 -6.69 -24.07 5.30
C MET A 111 -7.10 -24.93 6.50
N ARG A 112 -7.89 -25.98 6.28
CA ARG A 112 -8.25 -26.95 7.33
C ARG A 112 -7.04 -27.70 7.87
N ALA A 113 -6.11 -28.11 7.00
CA ALA A 113 -4.88 -28.78 7.41
C ALA A 113 -3.95 -27.87 8.23
N ALA A 114 -3.88 -26.57 7.90
CA ALA A 114 -3.11 -25.59 8.67
C ALA A 114 -3.72 -25.37 10.07
N LEU A 115 -5.04 -25.25 10.18
CA LEU A 115 -5.74 -25.07 11.45
C LEU A 115 -5.56 -26.27 12.40
N GLN A 116 -5.59 -27.50 11.88
CA GLN A 116 -5.35 -28.70 12.69
C GLN A 116 -3.90 -28.77 13.23
N LYS A 117 -2.90 -28.30 12.48
CA LYS A 117 -1.52 -28.24 12.95
C LYS A 117 -1.33 -27.24 14.10
N LEU A 118 -2.05 -26.12 14.07
CA LEU A 118 -2.07 -25.16 15.18
C LEU A 118 -2.77 -25.73 16.42
N GLY A 119 -3.92 -26.39 16.25
CA GLY A 119 -4.66 -26.99 17.37
C GLY A 119 -3.92 -28.14 18.09
N ARG A 120 -2.92 -28.74 17.45
CA ARG A 120 -2.13 -29.85 18.00
C ARG A 120 -0.83 -29.41 18.68
N LYS A 121 -0.42 -28.14 18.53
CA LYS A 121 0.78 -27.56 19.15
C LYS A 121 0.48 -26.78 20.44
N GLY A 122 -0.78 -26.77 20.87
CA GLY A 122 -1.25 -26.13 22.10
C GLY A 122 -1.72 -27.10 23.19
N ARG A 123 -1.31 -28.37 23.15
CA ARG A 123 -1.57 -29.34 24.22
C ARG A 123 -0.30 -30.08 24.59
#